data_AF-A0A536NGD9-F1
#
_entry.id   AF-A0A536NGD9-F1
#
_cell.length_a   1.000
_cell.length_b   1.000
_cell.length_c   1.000
_cell.angle_alpha   90.00
_cell.angle_beta   90.00
_cell.angle_gamma   90.00
#
_symmetry.space_group_name_H-M   'P 1'
#
loop_
_entity.id
_entity.type
_entity.pdbx_description
1 polymer ?
#
loop_
_entity_poly.entity_id
_entity_poly.type
_entity_poly.pdbx_seq_one_letter_code
_entity_poly.pdbx_strand_id
1 'polypeptide(L)'
;MVRLIGNFDIAEEVVQDSLLTALEKWPVQGIPDNPGAWLMTAARRRAIDVLRRDQRYAEKVALLERSIVPSDPAEADDRLRLIFICCHPALAQEAQVALTLRAVAGFTT
;
A
#
# COMPACT_ATOMS: atom_id res chain seq x y z
N MET A 1 14.30 16.72 -22.17
CA MET A 1 13.91 15.80 -21.08
C MET A 1 12.41 15.54 -21.06
N VAL A 2 11.55 16.56 -21.04
CA VAL A 2 10.08 16.41 -21.08
C VAL A 2 9.60 15.51 -22.23
N ARG A 3 10.10 15.73 -23.45
CA ARG A 3 9.76 14.89 -24.62
C ARG A 3 10.28 13.45 -24.56
N LEU A 4 11.29 13.19 -23.71
CA LEU A 4 11.91 11.86 -23.53
C LEU A 4 11.19 11.07 -22.43
N ILE A 5 10.77 11.74 -21.35
CA ILE A 5 10.16 11.13 -20.17
C ILE A 5 8.63 11.12 -20.29
N GLY A 6 8.03 12.01 -21.09
CA GLY A 6 6.58 12.14 -21.22
C GLY A 6 5.88 12.75 -19.99
N ASN A 7 6.64 13.08 -18.94
CA ASN A 7 6.18 13.69 -17.71
C ASN A 7 7.09 14.89 -17.40
N PHE A 8 6.48 16.07 -17.23
CA PHE A 8 7.18 17.31 -16.96
C PHE A 8 7.83 17.33 -15.57
N ASP A 9 7.09 16.91 -14.55
CA ASP A 9 7.54 16.96 -13.16
C ASP A 9 8.78 16.09 -12.95
N ILE A 10 8.76 14.86 -13.46
CA ILE A 10 9.92 13.96 -13.42
C ILE A 10 11.10 14.55 -14.20
N ALA A 11 10.82 15.23 -15.32
CA ALA A 11 11.88 15.85 -16.10
C ALA A 11 12.54 17.04 -15.37
N GLU A 12 11.77 17.82 -14.62
CA GLU A 12 12.29 18.90 -13.79
C GLU A 12 13.15 18.36 -12.65
N GLU A 13 12.62 17.43 -11.86
CA GLU A 13 13.31 16.83 -10.71
C GLU A 13 14.64 16.21 -11.12
N VAL A 14 14.64 15.44 -12.21
CA VAL A 14 15.84 14.80 -12.75
C VAL A 14 16.91 15.81 -13.18
N VAL A 15 16.49 16.94 -13.77
CA VAL A 15 17.43 18.00 -14.18
C VAL A 15 18.01 18.69 -12.95
N GLN A 16 17.18 19.01 -11.95
CA GLN A 16 17.64 19.59 -10.69
C GLN A 16 18.61 18.66 -9.96
N ASP A 17 18.31 17.36 -9.86
CA ASP A 17 19.20 16.35 -9.27
C ASP A 17 20.56 16.29 -9.98
N SER A 18 20.55 16.35 -11.31
CA SER A 18 21.78 16.34 -12.10
C SER A 18 22.63 17.59 -11.87
N LEU A 19 21.99 18.76 -11.73
CA LEU A 19 22.67 20.01 -11.42
C LEU A 19 23.23 20.00 -10.00
N LEU A 20 22.46 19.51 -9.03
CA LEU A 20 22.93 19.35 -7.65
C LEU A 20 24.17 18.46 -7.61
N THR A 21 24.12 17.31 -8.30
CA THR A 21 25.27 16.39 -8.40
C THR A 21 26.50 17.06 -9.02
N ALA A 22 26.30 17.93 -10.03
CA ALA A 22 27.38 18.71 -10.61
C ALA A 22 28.00 19.69 -9.60
N LEU A 23 27.16 20.42 -8.87
CA LEU A 23 27.61 21.39 -7.85
C LEU A 23 28.38 20.72 -6.70
N GLU A 24 28.04 19.48 -6.36
CA GLU A 24 28.78 18.71 -5.35
C GLU A 24 30.12 18.17 -5.88
N LYS A 25 30.15 17.69 -7.14
CA LYS A 25 31.31 16.97 -7.67
C LYS A 25 32.36 17.87 -8.32
N TRP A 26 31.94 18.88 -9.08
CA TRP A 26 32.86 19.71 -9.85
C TRP A 26 33.89 20.47 -9.00
N PRO A 27 33.59 20.97 -7.78
CA PRO A 27 34.60 21.62 -6.95
C PRO A 27 35.78 20.72 -6.57
N VAL A 28 35.54 19.40 -6.47
CA VAL A 28 36.55 18.43 -6.04
C VAL A 28 37.20 17.71 -7.23
N GLN A 29 36.41 17.38 -8.25
CA GLN A 29 36.82 16.55 -9.38
C GLN A 29 37.17 17.36 -10.64
N GLY A 30 36.94 18.67 -10.61
CA GLY A 30 37.03 19.54 -11.77
C GLY A 30 35.76 19.53 -12.62
N ILE A 31 35.61 20.57 -13.42
CA ILE A 31 34.53 20.69 -14.41
C ILE A 31 34.89 19.82 -15.62
N PRO A 32 34.02 18.89 -16.07
CA PRO A 32 34.26 18.10 -17.27
C PRO A 32 34.40 18.96 -18.53
N ASP A 33 35.12 18.47 -19.54
CA ASP A 33 35.33 19.17 -20.82
C ASP A 33 34.02 19.55 -21.53
N ASN A 34 32.97 18.74 -21.35
CA ASN A 34 31.62 19.04 -21.85
C ASN A 34 30.58 18.92 -20.72
N PRO A 35 30.33 20.02 -19.97
CA PRO A 35 29.39 20.03 -18.85
C PRO A 35 27.94 19.73 -19.28
N GLY A 36 27.52 20.22 -20.45
CA GLY A 36 26.17 20.02 -20.96
C GLY A 36 25.89 18.55 -21.29
N ALA A 37 26.83 17.87 -21.95
CA ALA A 37 26.72 16.43 -22.22
C ALA A 37 26.74 15.59 -20.93
N TRP A 38 27.54 16.00 -19.94
CA TRP A 38 27.58 15.36 -18.64
C TRP A 38 26.23 15.48 -17.92
N LEU A 39 25.67 16.69 -17.84
CA LEU A 39 24.37 16.95 -17.19
C LEU A 39 23.25 16.16 -17.87
N MET A 40 23.20 16.16 -19.20
CA MET A 40 22.20 15.38 -19.95
C MET A 40 22.33 13.87 -19.67
N THR A 41 23.57 13.36 -19.55
CA THR A 41 23.82 11.95 -19.25
C THR A 41 23.41 11.60 -17.82
N ALA A 42 23.77 12.45 -16.85
CA ALA A 42 23.39 12.29 -15.45
C ALA A 42 21.86 12.30 -15.30
N ALA A 43 21.19 13.29 -15.92
CA ALA A 43 19.75 13.39 -15.98
C ALA A 43 19.12 12.11 -16.59
N ARG A 44 19.59 11.66 -17.76
CA ARG A 44 19.05 10.44 -18.39
C ARG A 44 19.18 9.21 -17.49
N ARG A 45 20.32 9.01 -16.83
CA ARG A 45 20.53 7.88 -15.91
C ARG A 45 19.54 7.94 -14.75
N ARG A 46 19.40 9.10 -14.12
CA ARG A 46 18.47 9.31 -13.01
C ARG A 46 17.01 9.06 -13.42
N ALA A 47 16.60 9.50 -14.61
CA ALA A 47 15.27 9.23 -15.14
C ALA A 47 14.99 7.74 -15.30
N ILE A 48 15.96 6.98 -15.83
CA ILE A 48 15.84 5.52 -15.96
C ILE A 48 15.67 4.86 -14.58
N ASP A 49 16.41 5.33 -13.57
CA ASP A 49 16.32 4.80 -12.22
C ASP A 49 14.95 5.07 -11.56
N VAL A 50 14.35 6.24 -11.80
CA VAL A 50 12.98 6.56 -11.36
C VAL A 50 11.98 5.60 -12.01
N LEU A 51 12.00 5.47 -13.34
CA LEU A 51 11.08 4.60 -14.08
C LEU A 51 11.18 3.13 -13.63
N ARG A 52 12.41 2.64 -13.40
CA ARG A 52 12.65 1.29 -12.87
C ARG A 52 12.18 1.12 -11.43
N ARG A 53 12.22 2.19 -10.62
CA ARG A 53 11.71 2.17 -9.26
C ARG A 53 10.19 2.07 -9.26
N ASP A 54 9.52 2.86 -10.09
CA ASP A 54 8.06 2.88 -10.21
C ASP A 54 7.53 1.53 -10.71
N GLN A 55 8.18 0.96 -11.72
CA GLN A 55 7.83 -0.37 -12.23
C GLN A 55 7.94 -1.44 -11.11
N ARG A 56 9.06 -1.48 -10.38
CA ARG A 56 9.24 -2.43 -9.27
C ARG A 56 8.25 -2.20 -8.14
N TYR A 57 7.86 -0.96 -7.89
CA TYR A 57 6.84 -0.64 -6.90
C TYR A 57 5.48 -1.22 -7.32
N ALA A 58 5.06 -0.98 -8.57
CA ALA A 58 3.82 -1.52 -9.12
C ALA A 58 3.79 -3.06 -9.09
N GLU A 59 4.89 -3.72 -9.47
CA GLU A 59 5.03 -5.17 -9.40
C GLU A 59 4.85 -5.71 -7.98
N LYS A 60 5.46 -5.04 -6.99
CA LYS A 60 5.33 -5.41 -5.57
C LYS A 60 3.92 -5.21 -5.04
N VAL A 61 3.28 -4.09 -5.37
CA VAL A 61 1.89 -3.83 -4.99
C VAL A 61 0.99 -4.94 -5.55
N ALA A 62 1.11 -5.27 -6.83
CA ALA A 62 0.33 -6.34 -7.44
C ALA A 62 0.63 -7.73 -6.83
N LEU A 63 1.86 -7.99 -6.38
CA LEU A 63 2.18 -9.21 -5.63
C LEU A 63 1.47 -9.22 -4.27
N LEU A 64 1.51 -8.11 -3.54
CA LEU A 64 0.87 -7.99 -2.23
C LEU A 64 -0.65 -8.17 -2.35
N GLU A 65 -1.29 -7.50 -3.31
CA GLU A 65 -2.72 -7.65 -3.58
C GLU A 65 -3.12 -9.11 -3.87
N ARG A 66 -2.31 -9.85 -4.62
CA ARG A 66 -2.52 -11.29 -4.87
C ARG A 66 -2.28 -12.15 -3.64
N SER A 67 -1.40 -11.73 -2.75
CA SER A 67 -1.07 -12.45 -1.50
C SER A 67 -2.06 -12.18 -0.36
N ILE A 68 -2.92 -11.15 -0.50
CA ILE A 68 -4.07 -10.97 0.39
C ILE A 68 -5.03 -12.12 0.10
N VAL A 69 -4.91 -13.19 0.88
CA VAL A 69 -6.00 -14.15 1.05
C VAL A 69 -7.18 -13.31 1.55
N PRO A 70 -8.35 -13.33 0.88
CA PRO A 70 -9.53 -12.74 1.47
C PRO A 70 -9.64 -13.33 2.88
N SER A 71 -9.60 -12.49 3.91
CA SER A 71 -10.04 -12.95 5.22
C SER A 71 -11.38 -13.61 4.95
N ASP A 72 -11.53 -14.88 5.32
CA ASP A 72 -12.87 -15.46 5.42
C ASP A 72 -13.71 -14.40 6.12
N PRO A 73 -14.87 -14.00 5.55
CA PRO A 73 -15.67 -12.93 6.10
C PRO A 73 -15.85 -13.26 7.57
N ALA A 74 -15.19 -12.46 8.42
CA ALA A 74 -14.80 -12.83 9.78
C ALA A 74 -15.91 -13.69 10.36
N GLU A 75 -15.65 -14.99 10.60
CA GLU A 75 -16.61 -15.99 11.09
C GLU A 75 -17.76 -15.26 11.76
N ALA A 76 -18.87 -15.07 11.04
CA ALA A 76 -19.89 -14.13 11.48
C ALA A 76 -20.23 -14.50 12.91
N ASP A 77 -19.89 -13.63 13.87
CA ASP A 77 -19.83 -14.02 15.27
C ASP A 77 -21.24 -14.40 15.74
N ASP A 78 -21.54 -15.70 15.66
CA ASP A 78 -22.85 -16.24 15.97
C ASP A 78 -23.19 -16.03 17.45
N ARG A 79 -22.22 -15.65 18.30
CA ARG A 79 -22.45 -15.26 19.70
C ARG A 79 -23.39 -14.07 19.80
N LEU A 80 -23.23 -13.05 18.97
CA LEU A 80 -24.14 -11.89 19.00
C LEU A 80 -25.55 -12.30 18.59
N ARG A 81 -25.67 -13.13 17.54
CA ARG A 81 -26.96 -13.67 17.10
C ARG A 81 -27.62 -14.50 18.19
N LEU A 82 -26.86 -15.34 18.90
CA LEU A 82 -27.34 -16.14 20.02
C LEU A 82 -27.80 -15.28 21.20
N ILE A 83 -27.05 -14.22 21.55
CA ILE A 83 -27.45 -13.26 22.60
C ILE A 83 -28.78 -12.59 22.23
N PHE A 84 -28.93 -12.11 21.00
CA PHE A 84 -30.18 -11.47 20.56
C PHE A 84 -31.38 -12.41 20.60
N ILE A 85 -31.19 -13.67 20.23
CA ILE A 85 -32.24 -14.69 20.29
C ILE A 85 -32.61 -14.99 21.75
N CYS A 86 -31.61 -15.16 22.63
CA CYS A 86 -31.81 -15.47 24.04
C CYS A 86 -32.41 -14.32 24.84
N CYS A 87 -32.11 -13.06 24.51
CA CYS A 87 -32.55 -11.86 25.24
C CYS A 87 -33.67 -11.09 24.52
N HIS A 88 -34.37 -11.71 23.57
CA HIS A 88 -35.37 -11.00 22.76
C HIS A 88 -36.56 -10.54 23.61
N PRO A 89 -36.94 -9.24 23.57
CA PRO A 89 -37.97 -8.67 24.47
C PRO A 89 -39.38 -9.24 24.25
N ALA A 90 -39.65 -9.87 23.11
CA ALA A 90 -40.91 -10.56 22.86
C ALA A 90 -41.02 -11.94 23.56
N LEU A 91 -39.93 -12.43 24.17
CA LEU A 91 -39.93 -13.68 24.95
C LEU A 91 -40.16 -13.36 26.42
N ALA A 92 -41.00 -14.17 27.08
CA ALA A 92 -41.10 -14.18 28.54
C ALA A 92 -39.74 -14.51 29.17
N GLN A 93 -39.48 -13.99 30.38
CA GLN A 93 -38.18 -14.14 31.05
C GLN A 93 -37.79 -15.62 31.23
N GLU A 94 -38.76 -16.48 31.51
CA GLU A 94 -38.57 -17.92 31.65
C GLU A 94 -38.13 -18.56 30.33
N ALA A 95 -38.67 -18.10 29.20
CA ALA A 95 -38.29 -18.58 27.88
C ALA A 95 -36.89 -18.12 27.48
N GLN A 96 -36.49 -16.90 27.86
CA GLN A 96 -35.13 -16.39 27.67
C GLN A 96 -34.10 -17.23 28.43
N VAL A 97 -34.39 -17.56 29.71
CA VAL A 97 -33.54 -18.39 30.55
C VAL A 97 -33.43 -19.81 29.98
N ALA A 98 -34.55 -20.43 29.61
CA ALA A 98 -34.55 -21.78 29.04
C ALA A 98 -33.76 -21.86 27.72
N LEU A 99 -33.90 -20.86 26.85
CA LEU A 99 -33.18 -20.81 25.58
C LEU A 99 -31.67 -20.63 25.78
N THR A 100 -31.27 -19.81 26.76
CA THR A 100 -29.86 -19.63 27.14
C THR A 100 -29.26 -20.93 27.67
N LEU A 101 -29.95 -21.60 28.59
CA LEU A 101 -29.49 -22.87 29.17
C LEU A 101 -29.33 -23.96 28.11
N ARG A 102 -30.22 -24.00 27.12
CA ARG A 102 -30.15 -24.95 26.02
C ARG A 102 -29.04 -24.63 25.02
N ALA A 103 -28.97 -23.37 24.55
CA ALA A 103 -28.07 -22.99 23.46
C ALA A 103 -26.61 -22.81 23.91
N VAL A 104 -26.38 -22.35 25.15
CA VAL A 104 -25.03 -22.06 25.67
C VAL A 104 -24.53 -23.16 26.61
N ALA A 105 -25.38 -23.64 27.50
CA ALA A 105 -25.00 -24.62 28.52
C ALA A 105 -25.36 -26.08 28.14
N GLY A 106 -25.98 -26.29 26.97
CA GLY A 106 -26.25 -27.63 26.42
C GLY A 106 -27.35 -28.42 27.15
N PHE A 107 -28.18 -27.77 27.96
CA PHE A 107 -29.26 -28.45 28.68
C PHE A 107 -30.38 -28.84 27.72
N THR A 108 -30.77 -30.11 27.78
CA THR A 108 -31.93 -30.65 27.07
C THR A 108 -32.99 -31.02 28.10
N THR A 109 -34.25 -30.74 27.79
CA THR A 109 -35.42 -31.25 28.52
C THR A 109 -35.67 -32.72 28.21
#